data_AF-A0A1F2YG14-F1
#
_entry.id   AF-A0A1F2YG14-F1
#
_cell.length_a   1.000
_cell.length_b   1.000
_cell.length_c   1.000
_cell.angle_alpha   90.00
_cell.angle_beta   90.00
_cell.angle_gamma   90.00
#
_symmetry.space_group_name_H-M   'P 1'
#
loop_
_entity.id
_entity.type
_entity.pdbx_description
1 polymer ?
#
loop_
_entity_poly.entity_id
_entity_poly.type
_entity_poly.pdbx_seq_one_letter_code
_entity_poly.pdbx_strand_id
1 'polypeptide(L)'
;MAKTATFIQTVENGQVECPLQGALEVDSCLFCPALEEVDLDSDPPRLVCRVDASGAQSPNEKVAYRRLGLLRLAESLGNVSEACRRMGVTRKQYYHYKNRYQSQGFSGLIDGD
;
A
#
# COMPACT_ATOMS: atom_id res chain seq x y z
N MET A 1 -21.91 7.07 -14.15
CA MET A 1 -20.97 6.13 -14.81
C MET A 1 -19.58 6.44 -14.27
N ALA A 2 -19.03 5.59 -13.41
CA ALA A 2 -17.68 5.78 -12.89
C ALA A 2 -16.67 5.56 -14.02
N LYS A 3 -15.77 6.51 -14.27
CA LYS A 3 -14.71 6.34 -15.26
C LYS A 3 -13.60 5.51 -14.59
N THR A 4 -13.23 4.36 -15.12
CA THR A 4 -12.08 3.59 -14.60
C THR A 4 -10.81 4.03 -15.31
N ALA A 5 -9.74 4.31 -14.58
CA ALA A 5 -8.43 4.66 -15.11
C ALA A 5 -7.44 3.51 -14.83
N THR A 6 -6.92 2.93 -15.90
CA THR A 6 -5.86 1.93 -15.83
C THR A 6 -4.52 2.66 -15.79
N PHE A 7 -3.72 2.41 -14.76
CA PHE A 7 -2.36 2.91 -14.63
C PHE A 7 -1.39 1.75 -14.80
N ILE A 8 -0.35 1.99 -15.59
CA ILE A 8 0.76 1.05 -15.78
C ILE A 8 1.97 1.68 -15.11
N GLN A 9 2.45 1.06 -14.04
CA GLN A 9 3.63 1.48 -13.32
C GLN A 9 4.80 0.61 -13.72
N THR A 10 5.92 1.24 -14.06
CA THR A 10 7.19 0.54 -14.23
C THR A 10 7.83 0.32 -12.86
N VAL A 11 8.43 -0.85 -12.65
CA VAL A 11 9.23 -1.13 -11.47
C VAL A 11 10.69 -0.74 -11.77
N GLU A 12 11.22 0.25 -11.05
CA GLU A 12 12.62 0.66 -11.13
C GLU A 12 13.28 0.46 -9.76
N ASN A 13 14.34 -0.35 -9.69
CA ASN A 13 15.04 -0.67 -8.43
C ASN A 13 14.10 -1.20 -7.31
N GLY A 14 13.03 -1.90 -7.68
CA GLY A 14 12.03 -2.38 -6.74
C GLY A 14 11.08 -1.30 -6.23
N GLN A 15 11.03 -0.11 -6.86
CA GLN A 15 10.13 0.99 -6.54
C GLN A 15 9.17 1.27 -7.69
N VAL A 16 7.99 1.77 -7.37
CA VAL A 16 6.94 2.15 -8.32
C VAL A 16 6.35 3.51 -7.95
N GLU A 17 5.90 4.26 -8.95
CA GLU A 17 5.30 5.58 -8.79
C GLU A 17 3.77 5.51 -8.80
N CYS A 18 3.18 5.30 -7.62
CA CYS A 18 1.76 5.02 -7.49
C CYS A 18 0.93 6.29 -7.65
N PRO A 19 -0.11 6.28 -8.50
CA PRO A 19 -0.97 7.45 -8.70
C PRO A 19 -1.75 7.85 -7.43
N LEU A 20 -1.88 6.95 -6.45
CA LEU A 20 -2.60 7.20 -5.20
C LEU A 20 -1.69 7.48 -3.99
N GLN A 21 -0.47 6.94 -3.97
CA GLN A 21 0.40 6.92 -2.80
C GLN A 21 1.79 7.54 -3.06
N GLY A 22 2.12 7.90 -4.30
CA GLY A 22 3.46 8.34 -4.70
C GLY A 22 4.46 7.19 -4.78
N ALA A 23 5.74 7.48 -4.58
CA ALA A 23 6.80 6.47 -4.64
C ALA A 23 6.66 5.44 -3.50
N LEU A 24 6.60 4.16 -3.86
CA LEU A 24 6.51 3.04 -2.91
C LEU A 24 7.27 1.81 -3.40
N GLU A 25 7.67 0.93 -2.48
CA GLU A 25 8.30 -0.33 -2.85
C GLU A 25 7.28 -1.27 -3.52
N VAL A 26 7.74 -2.02 -4.52
CA VAL A 26 6.95 -2.97 -5.30
C VAL A 26 6.14 -3.90 -4.39
N ASP A 27 6.73 -4.38 -3.29
CA ASP A 27 6.06 -5.22 -2.29
C ASP A 27 4.86 -4.53 -1.67
N SER A 28 4.94 -3.23 -1.42
CA SER A 28 3.80 -2.45 -0.92
C SER A 28 2.71 -2.29 -1.99
N CYS A 29 3.09 -2.25 -3.28
CA CYS A 29 2.15 -2.20 -4.40
C CYS A 29 1.40 -3.53 -4.59
N LEU A 30 2.05 -4.66 -4.34
CA LEU A 30 1.46 -6.01 -4.44
C LEU A 30 0.24 -6.20 -3.53
N PHE A 31 0.12 -5.41 -2.46
CA PHE A 31 -1.01 -5.45 -1.53
C PHE A 31 -2.11 -4.44 -1.85
N CYS A 32 -2.02 -3.72 -2.96
CA CYS A 32 -3.03 -2.75 -3.35
C CYS A 32 -4.29 -3.45 -3.86
N PRO A 33 -5.50 -3.13 -3.35
CA PRO A 33 -6.75 -3.71 -3.87
C PRO A 33 -7.05 -3.28 -5.32
N ALA A 34 -6.37 -2.23 -5.80
CA ALA A 34 -6.47 -1.75 -7.18
C ALA A 34 -5.47 -2.45 -8.12
N LEU A 35 -4.59 -3.33 -7.63
CA LEU A 35 -3.66 -4.07 -8.47
C LEU A 35 -4.41 -5.17 -9.23
N GLU A 36 -4.30 -5.15 -10.55
CA GLU A 36 -5.01 -6.07 -11.44
C GLU A 36 -4.05 -7.08 -12.09
N GLU A 37 -2.86 -6.63 -12.48
CA GLU A 37 -1.87 -7.48 -13.14
C GLU A 37 -0.44 -7.12 -12.70
N VAL A 38 0.40 -8.15 -12.62
CA VAL A 38 1.83 -8.06 -12.30
C VAL A 38 2.57 -8.77 -13.41
N ASP A 39 3.33 -8.02 -14.21
CA ASP A 39 4.15 -8.55 -15.29
C ASP A 39 5.63 -8.25 -15.00
N LEU A 40 6.26 -9.15 -14.24
CA LEU A 40 7.68 -9.05 -13.90
C LEU A 40 8.59 -9.55 -15.03
N ASP A 41 8.04 -10.19 -16.06
CA ASP A 41 8.79 -10.76 -17.18
C ASP A 41 8.98 -9.75 -18.33
N SER A 42 8.20 -8.67 -18.36
CA SER A 42 8.41 -7.51 -19.25
C SER A 42 9.73 -6.78 -18.96
N ASP A 43 10.35 -6.21 -20.00
CA ASP A 43 11.50 -5.29 -19.89
C ASP A 43 11.07 -3.87 -20.33
N PRO A 44 10.86 -2.91 -19.40
CA PRO A 44 11.01 -3.05 -17.94
C PRO A 44 9.77 -3.71 -17.27
N PRO A 45 9.92 -4.31 -16.08
CA PRO A 45 8.84 -4.98 -15.35
C PRO A 45 7.71 -4.00 -14.99
N ARG A 46 6.47 -4.46 -15.07
CA ARG A 46 5.27 -3.63 -15.00
C ARG A 46 4.24 -4.14 -14.00
N LEU A 47 3.57 -3.19 -13.37
CA LEU A 47 2.38 -3.40 -12.55
C LEU A 47 1.22 -2.64 -13.17
N VAL A 48 0.11 -3.32 -13.38
CA VAL A 48 -1.13 -2.72 -13.90
C VAL A 48 -2.10 -2.60 -12.74
N CYS A 49 -2.46 -1.36 -12.38
CA CYS A 49 -3.49 -1.10 -11.40
C CYS A 49 -4.70 -0.41 -12.05
N ARG A 50 -5.91 -0.92 -11.78
CA ARG A 50 -7.17 -0.27 -12.15
C ARG A 50 -7.67 0.54 -10.98
N VAL A 51 -7.58 1.86 -11.12
CA VAL A 51 -8.08 2.81 -10.14
C VAL A 51 -9.32 3.46 -10.75
N ASP A 52 -10.48 3.38 -10.09
CA ASP A 52 -11.63 4.18 -10.49
C ASP A 52 -11.27 5.68 -10.40
N ALA A 53 -11.76 6.53 -11.30
CA ALA A 53 -11.48 7.98 -11.34
C ALA A 53 -12.07 8.73 -10.13
N SER A 54 -12.83 8.05 -9.28
CA SER A 54 -13.17 8.53 -7.94
C SER A 54 -12.13 8.18 -6.89
N GLY A 55 -11.28 7.15 -7.09
CA GLY A 55 -10.39 6.61 -6.07
C GLY A 55 -11.11 6.54 -4.73
N ALA A 56 -12.38 6.09 -4.75
CA ALA A 56 -13.40 6.32 -3.70
C ALA A 56 -13.14 5.44 -2.48
N GLN A 57 -11.88 5.38 -2.07
CA GLN A 57 -11.54 5.19 -0.68
C GLN A 57 -11.78 6.54 -0.02
N SER A 58 -12.68 6.56 0.95
CA SER A 58 -12.77 7.66 1.90
C SER A 58 -11.35 8.03 2.39
N PRO A 59 -11.09 9.29 2.77
CA PRO A 59 -9.80 9.69 3.32
C PRO A 59 -9.30 8.72 4.41
N ASN A 60 -10.23 8.18 5.19
CA ASN A 60 -9.96 7.20 6.24
C ASN A 60 -9.57 5.82 5.70
N GLU A 61 -10.18 5.34 4.61
CA GLU A 61 -9.76 4.09 3.96
C GLU A 61 -8.36 4.21 3.35
N LYS A 62 -8.00 5.36 2.75
CA LYS A 62 -6.63 5.58 2.25
C LYS A 62 -5.60 5.46 3.37
N VAL A 63 -5.91 6.03 4.53
CA VAL A 63 -5.09 5.90 5.73
C VAL A 63 -5.02 4.44 6.20
N ALA A 64 -6.14 3.72 6.17
CA ALA A 64 -6.19 2.30 6.53
C ALA A 64 -5.31 1.43 5.64
N TYR A 65 -5.37 1.61 4.32
CA TYR A 65 -4.52 0.87 3.38
C TYR A 65 -3.04 1.19 3.58
N ARG A 66 -2.68 2.45 3.82
CA ARG A 66 -1.28 2.82 4.13
C ARG A 66 -0.79 2.13 5.40
N ARG A 67 -1.62 2.07 6.44
CA ARG A 67 -1.29 1.36 7.70
C ARG A 67 -1.21 -0.15 7.51
N LEU A 68 -2.10 -0.73 6.69
CA LEU A 68 -2.05 -2.15 6.35
C LEU A 68 -0.76 -2.49 5.58
N GLY A 69 -0.37 -1.64 4.62
CA GLY A 69 0.88 -1.76 3.89
C GLY A 69 2.10 -1.78 4.82
N LEU A 70 2.13 -0.93 5.86
CA LEU A 70 3.18 -0.96 6.88
C LEU A 70 3.25 -2.33 7.59
N LEU A 71 2.10 -2.89 7.98
CA LEU A 71 2.06 -4.17 8.69
C LEU A 71 2.59 -5.31 7.81
N ARG A 72 2.19 -5.33 6.53
CA ARG A 72 2.64 -6.33 5.56
C ARG A 72 4.10 -6.16 5.17
N LEU A 73 4.58 -4.94 5.01
CA LEU A 73 5.98 -4.66 4.74
C LEU A 73 6.87 -5.17 5.88
N ALA A 74 6.47 -4.96 7.14
CA ALA A 74 7.20 -5.48 8.28
C ALA A 74 7.22 -7.02 8.34
N GLU A 75 6.15 -7.68 7.90
CA GLU A 75 6.07 -9.14 7.77
C GLU A 75 7.00 -9.65 6.67
N SER A 76 6.95 -9.05 5.47
CA SER A 76 7.80 -9.42 4.33
C SER A 76 9.30 -9.27 4.65
N LEU A 77 9.67 -8.15 5.28
CA LEU A 77 11.06 -7.88 5.66
C LEU A 77 11.53 -8.69 6.88
N GLY A 78 10.60 -9.24 7.68
CA GLY A 78 10.91 -9.77 9.01
C GLY A 78 11.51 -8.73 9.98
N ASN A 79 11.43 -7.43 9.64
CA ASN A 79 12.10 -6.35 10.37
C ASN A 79 11.21 -5.11 10.49
N VAL A 80 10.57 -4.97 11.66
CA VAL A 80 9.70 -3.83 12.00
C VAL A 80 10.44 -2.50 11.96
N SER A 81 11.69 -2.46 12.42
CA SER A 81 12.44 -1.20 12.49
C SER A 81 12.74 -0.66 11.10
N GLU A 82 13.05 -1.54 10.16
CA GLU A 82 13.28 -1.18 8.76
C GLU A 82 11.99 -0.71 8.08
N ALA A 83 10.89 -1.46 8.23
CA ALA A 83 9.59 -1.04 7.69
C ALA A 83 9.15 0.33 8.22
N CYS A 84 9.33 0.58 9.53
CA CYS A 84 9.06 1.88 10.16
C CYS A 84 9.90 3.01 9.55
N ARG A 85 11.20 2.76 9.28
CA ARG A 85 12.09 3.73 8.63
C ARG A 85 11.62 4.07 7.21
N ARG A 86 11.33 3.05 6.40
CA ARG A 86 10.88 3.23 5.01
C ARG A 86 9.55 3.98 4.90
N MET A 87 8.65 3.75 5.84
CA MET A 87 7.30 4.34 5.87
C MET A 87 7.22 5.68 6.63
N GLY A 88 8.31 6.14 7.26
CA GLY A 88 8.34 7.37 8.03
C GLY A 88 7.43 7.35 9.27
N VAL A 89 7.33 6.20 9.95
CA VAL A 89 6.49 6.02 11.14
C VAL A 89 7.30 5.50 12.32
N THR A 90 6.84 5.77 13.53
CA THR A 90 7.48 5.26 14.74
C THR A 90 7.11 3.81 15.02
N ARG A 91 7.99 3.07 15.73
CA ARG A 91 7.67 1.72 16.22
C ARG A 91 6.44 1.71 17.12
N LYS A 92 6.19 2.78 17.88
CA LYS A 92 4.99 2.92 18.72
C LYS A 92 3.71 2.92 17.87
N GLN A 93 3.70 3.68 16.78
CA GLN A 93 2.58 3.70 15.83
C GLN A 93 2.37 2.33 15.18
N TYR A 94 3.45 1.63 14.79
CA TYR A 94 3.36 0.27 14.26
C TYR A 94 2.61 -0.67 15.21
N TYR A 95 3.04 -0.76 16.48
CA TYR A 95 2.39 -1.66 17.43
C TYR A 95 0.95 -1.25 17.75
N HIS A 96 0.65 0.06 17.73
CA HIS A 96 -0.72 0.54 17.86
C HIS A 96 -1.62 0.05 16.70
N TYR A 97 -1.17 0.23 15.45
CA TYR A 97 -1.91 -0.24 14.27
C TYR A 97 -2.02 -1.76 14.24
N LYS A 98 -0.96 -2.49 14.61
CA LYS A 98 -0.97 -3.95 14.69
C LYS A 98 -2.02 -4.44 15.68
N ASN A 99 -2.08 -3.85 16.87
CA ASN A 99 -3.05 -4.23 17.89
C ASN A 99 -4.50 -3.96 17.44
N ARG A 100 -4.75 -2.79 16.82
CA ARG A 100 -6.08 -2.47 16.28
C ARG A 100 -6.47 -3.39 15.12
N TYR A 101 -5.55 -3.73 14.24
CA TYR A 101 -5.81 -4.69 13.16
C TYR A 101 -6.11 -6.09 13.67
N GLN A 102 -5.40 -6.57 14.68
CA GLN A 102 -5.66 -7.88 15.29
C GLN A 102 -7.03 -7.94 15.99
N SER A 103 -7.48 -6.81 16.57
CA SER A 103 -8.75 -6.76 17.30
C SER A 103 -9.96 -6.49 16.40
N GLN A 104 -9.82 -5.64 15.39
CA GLN A 104 -10.93 -5.07 14.62
C GLN A 104 -10.77 -5.24 13.10
N GLY A 105 -9.72 -5.94 12.65
CA GLY A 105 -9.42 -6.09 11.23
C GLY A 105 -9.15 -4.76 10.54
N PHE A 106 -9.57 -4.66 9.28
CA PHE A 106 -9.35 -3.48 8.45
C PHE A 106 -9.99 -2.22 9.05
N SER A 107 -11.18 -2.34 9.65
CA SER A 107 -11.88 -1.21 10.28
C SER A 107 -11.06 -0.55 11.39
N GLY A 108 -10.25 -1.31 12.13
CA GLY A 108 -9.34 -0.78 13.15
C GLY A 108 -8.21 0.10 12.61
N LEU A 109 -8.02 0.14 11.28
CA LEU A 109 -7.03 0.98 10.61
C LEU A 109 -7.61 2.26 10.01
N ILE A 110 -8.95 2.40 9.99
CA ILE A 110 -9.67 3.54 9.38
C ILE A 110 -9.56 4.80 10.27
N ASP A 111 -9.61 4.65 11.60
CA ASP A 111 -9.65 5.81 12.49
C ASP A 111 -8.28 6.43 12.75
N GLY A 112 -8.15 7.72 12.44
CA GLY A 112 -7.05 8.57 12.89
C GLY A 112 -7.38 9.15 14.27
N ASP A 113 -6.59 8.76 15.28
CA ASP A 113 -6.34 9.64 16.44
C ASP A 113 -5.45 10.81 15.99
#